data_AF-A0A7V3DJ58-F1
#
_entry.id   AF-A0A7V3DJ58-F1
#
_cell.length_a   1.000
_cell.length_b   1.000
_cell.length_c   1.000
_cell.angle_alpha   90.00
_cell.angle_beta   90.00
_cell.angle_gamma   90.00
#
_symmetry.space_group_name_H-M   'P 1'
#
loop_
_entity.id
_entity.type
_entity.pdbx_description
1 polymer ?
#
loop_
_entity_poly.entity_id
_entity_poly.type
_entity_poly.pdbx_seq_one_letter_code
_entity_poly.pdbx_strand_id
1 'polypeptide(L)'
;MAENHRTRGTIKFVVWSIASVAMVYFVVHSYNSGQMVRWYYYQTKTDGYAINVNSFKDATKEKPAVLQIQPGVQKIEGRVAVPVKKGDRLPEGANGVIDKKVLEAGKRAKLEGDKLVVIAPWEIKDSKGFKYKDTFIHKGVQTNPWSGVWNVAVVIALGLCLGLMAEGFTDFMGWKIKKIEHYGH
;
A
#
# COMPACT_ATOMS: atom_id res chain seq x y z
N MET A 1 -47.97 -21.00 -2.10
CA MET A 1 -47.22 -19.72 -1.98
C MET A 1 -46.07 -19.78 -0.96
N ALA A 2 -46.27 -20.35 0.24
CA ALA A 2 -45.22 -20.48 1.26
C ALA A 2 -44.01 -21.35 0.84
N GLU A 3 -44.27 -22.44 0.10
CA GLU A 3 -43.23 -23.36 -0.37
C GLU A 3 -42.26 -22.69 -1.36
N ASN A 4 -42.79 -21.97 -2.35
CA ASN A 4 -41.99 -21.16 -3.29
C ASN A 4 -41.19 -20.05 -2.59
N HIS A 5 -41.69 -19.48 -1.50
CA HIS A 5 -40.96 -18.45 -0.72
C HIS A 5 -39.77 -19.08 0.02
N ARG A 6 -39.96 -20.25 0.62
CA ARG A 6 -38.91 -20.95 1.37
C ARG A 6 -37.82 -21.49 0.45
N THR A 7 -38.17 -22.00 -0.73
CA THR A 7 -37.21 -22.43 -1.76
C THR A 7 -36.34 -21.26 -2.24
N ARG A 8 -36.94 -20.09 -2.49
CA ARG A 8 -36.19 -18.87 -2.86
C ARG A 8 -35.26 -18.38 -1.75
N GLY A 9 -35.71 -18.38 -0.50
CA GLY A 9 -34.89 -18.04 0.66
C GLY A 9 -33.70 -18.99 0.83
N THR A 10 -33.92 -20.29 0.61
CA THR A 10 -32.86 -21.32 0.65
C THR A 10 -31.79 -21.07 -0.42
N ILE A 11 -32.19 -20.84 -1.67
CA ILE A 11 -31.26 -20.54 -2.76
C ILE A 11 -30.45 -19.27 -2.46
N LYS A 12 -31.12 -18.22 -1.99
CA LYS A 12 -30.47 -16.97 -1.58
C LYS A 12 -29.45 -17.21 -0.47
N PHE A 13 -29.81 -17.93 0.58
CA PHE A 13 -28.91 -18.26 1.68
C PHE A 13 -27.67 -19.02 1.21
N VAL A 14 -27.84 -20.07 0.39
CA VAL A 14 -26.73 -20.89 -0.09
C VAL A 14 -25.77 -20.07 -0.97
N VAL A 15 -26.31 -19.30 -1.92
CA VAL A 15 -25.49 -18.45 -2.80
C VAL A 15 -24.67 -17.44 -2.00
N TRP A 16 -25.31 -16.72 -1.08
CA TRP A 16 -24.62 -15.70 -0.30
C TRP A 16 -23.70 -16.29 0.78
N SER A 17 -23.96 -17.50 1.26
CA SER A 17 -23.03 -18.23 2.14
C SER A 17 -21.74 -18.57 1.41
N ILE A 18 -21.84 -19.13 0.19
CA ILE A 18 -20.66 -19.43 -0.63
C ILE A 18 -19.88 -18.15 -0.94
N ALA A 19 -20.58 -17.08 -1.36
CA ALA A 19 -19.96 -15.79 -1.64
C ALA A 19 -19.26 -15.20 -0.40
N SER A 20 -19.89 -15.30 0.78
CA SER A 20 -19.31 -14.83 2.04
C SER A 20 -18.05 -15.59 2.42
N VAL A 21 -18.08 -16.93 2.34
CA VAL A 21 -16.90 -17.77 2.62
C VAL A 21 -15.77 -17.47 1.65
N ALA A 22 -16.08 -17.34 0.35
CA ALA A 22 -15.09 -16.97 -0.66
C ALA A 22 -14.47 -15.59 -0.39
N MET A 23 -15.27 -14.60 0.00
CA MET A 23 -14.78 -13.26 0.34
C MET A 23 -13.92 -13.25 1.60
N VAL A 24 -14.32 -13.97 2.65
CA VAL A 24 -13.49 -14.11 3.87
C VAL A 24 -12.17 -14.79 3.53
N TYR A 25 -12.20 -15.88 2.78
CA TYR A 25 -10.99 -16.54 2.31
C TYR A 25 -10.10 -15.59 1.51
N PHE A 26 -10.66 -14.86 0.55
CA PHE A 26 -9.94 -13.88 -0.25
C PHE A 26 -9.25 -12.81 0.62
N VAL A 27 -9.95 -12.26 1.61
CA VAL A 27 -9.39 -11.24 2.52
C VAL A 27 -8.24 -11.81 3.34
N VAL A 28 -8.44 -12.98 3.97
CA VAL A 28 -7.41 -13.64 4.79
C VAL A 28 -6.21 -14.03 3.95
N HIS A 29 -6.43 -14.60 2.77
CA HIS A 29 -5.37 -14.98 1.84
C HIS A 29 -4.60 -13.75 1.34
N SER A 30 -5.29 -12.66 0.99
CA SER A 30 -4.67 -11.41 0.54
C SER A 30 -3.82 -10.75 1.63
N TYR A 31 -4.24 -10.90 2.89
CA TYR A 31 -3.49 -10.41 4.04
C TYR A 31 -2.22 -11.26 4.27
N ASN A 32 -2.38 -12.58 4.35
CA ASN A 32 -1.27 -13.51 4.63
C ASN A 32 -0.25 -13.62 3.49
N SER A 33 -0.67 -13.46 2.24
CA SER A 33 0.23 -13.45 1.07
C SER A 33 1.06 -12.16 0.94
N GLY A 34 0.83 -11.16 1.80
CA GLY A 34 1.46 -9.85 1.68
C GLY A 34 1.00 -9.06 0.45
N GLN A 35 -0.06 -9.52 -0.25
CA GLN A 35 -0.61 -8.82 -1.41
C GLN A 35 -1.19 -7.46 -1.04
N MET A 36 -1.77 -7.34 0.16
CA MET A 36 -2.17 -6.04 0.70
C MET A 36 -0.97 -5.11 0.87
N VAL A 37 0.13 -5.59 1.49
CA VAL A 37 1.39 -4.83 1.59
C VAL A 37 1.89 -4.45 0.20
N ARG A 38 1.68 -5.33 -0.79
CA ARG A 38 1.99 -5.06 -2.19
C ARG A 38 1.22 -3.88 -2.79
N TRP A 39 -0.05 -3.73 -2.43
CA TRP A 39 -0.88 -2.59 -2.83
C TRP A 39 -0.55 -1.30 -2.08
N TYR A 40 -0.12 -1.43 -0.81
CA TYR A 40 0.36 -0.32 0.01
C TYR A 40 1.76 0.15 -0.35
N TYR A 41 2.55 -0.63 -1.14
CA TYR A 41 3.90 -0.21 -1.50
C TYR A 41 3.88 1.16 -2.13
N TYR A 42 4.65 2.03 -1.48
CA TYR A 42 4.69 3.43 -1.77
C TYR A 42 5.07 3.66 -3.22
N GLN A 43 4.37 4.57 -3.86
CA GLN A 43 4.78 5.13 -5.14
C GLN A 43 5.84 6.20 -4.90
N THR A 44 6.63 6.50 -5.92
CA THR A 44 7.41 7.74 -5.89
C THR A 44 6.57 8.93 -6.35
N LYS A 45 6.69 10.06 -5.67
CA LYS A 45 6.05 11.34 -5.99
C LYS A 45 6.92 12.23 -6.89
N THR A 46 8.17 11.83 -7.10
CA THR A 46 9.19 12.56 -7.86
C THR A 46 9.99 11.61 -8.76
N ASP A 47 10.57 12.15 -9.82
CA ASP A 47 11.55 11.42 -10.62
C ASP A 47 12.88 11.33 -9.87
N GLY A 48 13.60 10.23 -10.02
CA GLY A 48 14.90 10.07 -9.39
C GLY A 48 15.33 8.63 -9.24
N TYR A 49 15.91 8.32 -8.09
CA TYR A 49 16.44 6.98 -7.79
C TYR A 49 15.89 6.48 -6.46
N ALA A 50 15.17 5.37 -6.50
CA ALA A 50 14.74 4.62 -5.33
C ALA A 50 15.93 3.95 -4.66
N ILE A 51 15.98 4.05 -3.33
CA ILE A 51 17.15 3.69 -2.53
C ILE A 51 16.71 3.12 -1.19
N ASN A 52 17.62 2.37 -0.56
CA ASN A 52 17.52 2.00 0.84
C ASN A 52 18.50 2.86 1.66
N VAL A 53 17.99 3.93 2.27
CA VAL A 53 18.77 4.88 3.09
C VAL A 53 19.54 4.18 4.20
N ASN A 54 19.01 3.07 4.74
CA ASN A 54 19.66 2.33 5.82
C ASN A 54 21.04 1.77 5.40
N SER A 55 21.29 1.54 4.11
CA SER A 55 22.57 0.95 3.64
C SER A 55 23.73 1.96 3.56
N PHE A 56 23.46 3.24 3.79
CA PHE A 56 24.45 4.32 3.75
C PHE A 56 24.21 5.39 4.81
N LYS A 57 23.59 5.04 5.93
CA LYS A 57 23.39 5.90 7.12
C LYS A 57 24.67 6.40 7.79
N ASP A 58 25.84 5.93 7.36
CA ASP A 58 27.14 6.36 7.90
C ASP A 58 28.00 7.09 6.85
N ALA A 59 27.42 7.43 5.68
CA ALA A 59 28.13 8.15 4.63
C ALA A 59 28.41 9.63 5.02
N THR A 60 29.63 10.09 4.79
CA THR A 60 30.06 11.47 5.05
C THR A 60 30.81 12.05 3.85
N LYS A 61 31.13 13.35 3.90
CA LYS A 61 31.93 14.01 2.84
C LYS A 61 33.29 13.34 2.63
N GLU A 62 33.91 12.88 3.72
CA GLU A 62 35.21 12.23 3.73
C GLU A 62 35.10 10.75 3.32
N LYS A 63 33.97 10.11 3.63
CA LYS A 63 33.68 8.71 3.30
C LYS A 63 32.32 8.60 2.60
N PRO A 64 32.22 9.00 1.32
CA PRO A 64 30.96 8.93 0.59
C PRO A 64 30.54 7.48 0.34
N ALA A 65 29.23 7.25 0.27
CA ALA A 65 28.69 5.96 -0.13
C ALA A 65 28.47 5.92 -1.63
N VAL A 66 28.84 4.80 -2.25
CA VAL A 66 28.61 4.54 -3.66
C VAL A 66 27.46 3.55 -3.78
N LEU A 67 26.43 3.94 -4.53
CA LEU A 67 25.30 3.10 -4.88
C LEU A 67 25.40 2.70 -6.35
N GLN A 68 25.23 1.42 -6.63
CA GLN A 68 25.23 0.94 -8.00
C GLN A 68 23.84 1.13 -8.63
N ILE A 69 23.78 1.74 -9.81
CA ILE A 69 22.52 1.95 -10.52
C ILE A 69 22.15 0.64 -11.21
N GLN A 70 21.02 0.05 -10.82
CA GLN A 70 20.52 -1.20 -11.40
C GLN A 70 19.07 -1.02 -11.86
N PRO A 71 18.84 -0.76 -13.17
CA PRO A 71 17.50 -0.67 -13.73
C PRO A 71 16.74 -2.00 -13.63
N GLY A 72 15.43 -1.93 -13.40
CA GLY A 72 14.54 -3.11 -13.46
C GLY A 72 14.60 -4.05 -12.25
N VAL A 73 15.41 -3.74 -11.24
CA VAL A 73 15.48 -4.53 -10.01
C VAL A 73 14.21 -4.34 -9.17
N GLN A 74 13.58 -5.45 -8.79
CA GLN A 74 12.33 -5.44 -8.02
C GLN A 74 12.53 -5.32 -6.50
N LYS A 75 13.74 -5.62 -6.00
CA LYS A 75 14.08 -5.60 -4.56
C LYS A 75 15.46 -4.99 -4.35
N ILE A 76 15.55 -3.95 -3.53
CA ILE A 76 16.80 -3.28 -3.18
C ILE A 76 17.43 -3.98 -1.99
N GLU A 77 18.56 -4.63 -2.24
CA GLU A 77 19.41 -5.22 -1.20
C GLU A 77 20.74 -4.44 -1.14
N GLY A 78 21.05 -3.87 0.02
CA GLY A 78 22.29 -3.12 0.22
C GLY A 78 22.38 -1.80 -0.55
N ARG A 79 23.52 -1.56 -1.19
CA ARG A 79 23.91 -0.28 -1.82
C ARG A 79 23.53 -0.21 -3.30
N VAL A 80 22.24 -0.32 -3.57
CA VAL A 80 21.67 -0.27 -4.93
C VAL A 80 20.74 0.93 -5.05
N ALA A 81 20.75 1.55 -6.22
CA ALA A 81 19.85 2.62 -6.62
C ALA A 81 19.06 2.17 -7.87
N VAL A 82 17.74 2.31 -7.85
CA VAL A 82 16.87 1.92 -8.98
C VAL A 82 16.26 3.19 -9.57
N PRO A 83 16.44 3.47 -10.87
CA PRO A 83 15.81 4.62 -11.51
C PRO A 83 14.29 4.48 -11.48
N VAL A 84 13.60 5.54 -11.06
CA VAL A 84 12.13 5.60 -10.95
C VAL A 84 11.58 6.93 -11.46
N LYS A 85 10.39 6.90 -12.04
CA LYS A 85 9.62 8.07 -12.47
C LYS A 85 8.46 8.31 -11.53
N LYS A 86 8.01 9.56 -11.40
CA LYS A 86 6.82 9.92 -10.62
C LYS A 86 5.64 9.01 -10.99
N GLY A 87 5.04 8.41 -9.97
CA GLY A 87 3.93 7.45 -10.08
C GLY A 87 4.37 5.99 -10.11
N ASP A 88 5.64 5.71 -10.40
CA ASP A 88 6.16 4.34 -10.37
C ASP A 88 6.09 3.76 -8.97
N ARG A 89 5.80 2.46 -8.91
CA ARG A 89 5.86 1.69 -7.68
C ARG A 89 7.32 1.54 -7.24
N LEU A 90 7.59 1.80 -5.96
CA LEU A 90 8.93 1.61 -5.44
C LEU A 90 9.28 0.11 -5.34
N PRO A 91 10.53 -0.27 -5.63
CA PRO A 91 11.04 -1.61 -5.37
C PRO A 91 10.91 -1.98 -3.90
N GLU A 92 10.80 -3.28 -3.62
CA GLU A 92 10.78 -3.79 -2.25
C GLU A 92 12.09 -3.42 -1.52
N GLY A 93 11.98 -3.00 -0.25
CA GLY A 93 13.13 -2.53 0.54
C GLY A 93 13.54 -1.08 0.29
N ALA A 94 12.98 -0.39 -0.70
CA ALA A 94 13.16 1.05 -0.88
C ALA A 94 12.44 1.82 0.22
N ASN A 95 13.14 2.75 0.89
CA ASN A 95 12.57 3.59 1.95
C ASN A 95 12.73 5.10 1.69
N GLY A 96 13.32 5.47 0.55
CA GLY A 96 13.54 6.85 0.14
C GLY A 96 13.76 6.96 -1.37
N VAL A 97 13.74 8.20 -1.86
CA VAL A 97 14.05 8.53 -3.26
C VAL A 97 14.98 9.74 -3.28
N ILE A 98 16.06 9.65 -4.03
CA ILE A 98 16.92 10.79 -4.35
C ILE A 98 16.35 11.44 -5.60
N ASP A 99 15.73 12.61 -5.42
CA ASP A 99 15.16 13.42 -6.50
C ASP A 99 16.27 13.91 -7.45
N LYS A 100 15.97 14.02 -8.75
CA LYS A 100 16.89 14.57 -9.75
C LYS A 100 17.42 15.95 -9.37
N LYS A 101 16.58 16.79 -8.74
CA LYS A 101 16.99 18.12 -8.25
C LYS A 101 18.14 18.06 -7.23
N VAL A 102 18.19 16.99 -6.43
CA VAL A 102 19.28 16.79 -5.47
C VAL A 102 20.59 16.44 -6.19
N LEU A 103 20.49 15.64 -7.25
CA LEU A 103 21.63 15.25 -8.08
C LEU A 103 22.18 16.43 -8.88
N GLU A 104 21.30 17.25 -9.45
CA GLU A 104 21.66 18.49 -10.16
C GLU A 104 22.38 19.49 -9.24
N ALA A 105 21.96 19.59 -7.99
CA ALA A 105 22.63 20.44 -7.01
C ALA A 105 24.03 19.92 -6.64
N GLY A 106 24.31 18.62 -6.79
CA GLY A 106 25.62 18.00 -6.57
C GLY A 106 26.16 18.01 -5.13
N LYS A 107 25.49 18.70 -4.19
CA LYS A 107 25.98 18.91 -2.82
C LYS A 107 25.84 17.68 -1.91
N ARG A 108 24.79 16.88 -2.12
CA ARG A 108 24.42 15.76 -1.21
C ARG A 108 24.50 14.41 -1.87
N ALA A 109 24.17 14.35 -3.15
CA ALA A 109 24.38 13.21 -4.00
C ALA A 109 24.76 13.72 -5.40
N LYS A 110 25.56 12.94 -6.12
CA LYS A 110 25.94 13.22 -7.50
C LYS A 110 25.93 11.93 -8.32
N LEU A 111 25.71 12.09 -9.62
CA LEU A 111 25.84 11.00 -10.57
C LEU A 111 27.29 10.97 -11.08
N GLU A 112 27.93 9.81 -11.00
CA GLU A 112 29.26 9.57 -11.57
C GLU A 112 29.17 8.36 -12.49
N GLY A 113 28.93 8.59 -13.78
CA GLY A 113 28.76 7.53 -14.77
C GLY A 113 27.57 6.62 -14.44
N ASP A 114 27.87 5.36 -14.12
CA ASP A 114 26.92 4.30 -13.77
C ASP A 114 26.63 4.20 -12.27
N LYS A 115 27.14 5.14 -11.46
CA LYS A 115 27.06 5.13 -10.00
C LYS A 115 26.43 6.39 -9.46
N LEU A 116 25.76 6.24 -8.33
CA LEU A 116 25.23 7.35 -7.55
C LEU A 116 26.06 7.48 -6.27
N VAL A 117 26.76 8.60 -6.14
CA VAL A 117 27.63 8.87 -4.99
C VAL A 117 26.90 9.76 -4.00
N VAL A 118 26.63 9.23 -2.81
CA VAL A 118 25.98 9.93 -1.70
C VAL A 118 27.05 10.48 -0.75
N ILE A 119 27.07 11.80 -0.62
CA ILE A 119 28.09 12.56 0.11
C ILE A 119 27.60 12.92 1.53
N ALA A 120 26.33 13.29 1.69
CA ALA A 120 25.77 13.69 2.98
C ALA A 120 24.28 13.31 3.07
N PRO A 121 23.93 12.20 3.74
CA PRO A 121 22.55 11.71 3.84
C PRO A 121 21.69 12.44 4.88
N TRP A 122 22.30 13.10 5.87
CA TRP A 122 21.62 13.90 6.89
C TRP A 122 22.12 15.34 6.91
N GLU A 123 21.27 16.22 7.43
CA GLU A 123 21.59 17.62 7.69
C GLU A 123 21.36 17.90 9.17
N ILE A 124 22.36 18.45 9.84
CA ILE A 124 22.21 19.01 11.19
C ILE A 124 21.55 20.38 11.00
N LYS A 125 20.32 20.55 11.50
CA LYS A 125 19.65 21.85 11.53
C LYS A 125 19.78 22.45 12.92
N ASP A 126 20.67 23.44 13.08
CA ASP A 126 20.95 24.09 14.37
C ASP A 126 19.87 25.09 14.84
N SER A 127 18.77 25.27 14.09
CA SER A 127 17.87 26.39 14.36
C SER A 127 16.97 26.23 15.60
N LYS A 128 16.80 25.03 16.17
CA LYS A 128 16.01 24.77 17.42
C LYS A 128 16.45 23.48 18.16
N GLY A 129 17.77 23.29 18.35
CA GLY A 129 18.38 22.09 18.96
C GLY A 129 18.80 21.02 17.94
N PHE A 130 19.72 20.13 18.33
CA PHE A 130 20.28 19.06 17.47
C PHE A 130 19.17 18.09 17.01
N LYS A 131 18.52 18.40 15.89
CA LYS A 131 17.62 17.47 15.21
C LYS A 131 18.32 16.94 13.98
N TYR A 132 18.70 15.65 14.05
CA TYR A 132 19.12 14.88 12.87
C TYR A 132 17.93 14.78 11.93
N LYS A 133 17.94 15.58 10.87
CA LYS A 133 16.92 15.48 9.82
C LYS A 133 17.50 14.62 8.70
N ASP A 134 16.99 13.40 8.60
CA ASP A 134 17.27 12.55 7.46
C ASP A 134 16.74 13.24 6.18
N THR A 135 17.61 13.33 5.17
CA THR A 135 17.33 14.06 3.94
C THR A 135 16.54 13.22 2.95
N PHE A 136 16.59 11.89 3.06
CA PHE A 136 16.13 10.99 2.00
C PHE A 136 15.07 10.00 2.47
N ILE A 137 15.06 9.61 3.75
CA ILE A 137 14.07 8.65 4.25
C ILE A 137 12.66 9.23 4.16
N HIS A 138 11.74 8.44 3.61
CA HIS A 138 10.36 8.81 3.31
C HIS A 138 10.21 10.04 2.39
N LYS A 139 11.31 10.61 1.87
CA LYS A 139 11.27 11.66 0.85
C LYS A 139 11.08 11.02 -0.50
N GLY A 140 10.25 11.66 -1.31
CA GLY A 140 9.80 11.10 -2.58
C GLY A 140 8.78 9.97 -2.43
N VAL A 141 8.66 9.33 -1.26
CA VAL A 141 7.73 8.23 -0.99
C VAL A 141 6.31 8.77 -0.76
N GLN A 142 5.30 8.19 -1.41
CA GLN A 142 3.88 8.48 -1.17
C GLN A 142 3.04 7.20 -1.14
N THR A 143 1.99 7.17 -0.31
CA THR A 143 1.05 6.05 -0.28
C THR A 143 0.29 5.98 -1.61
N ASN A 144 0.10 4.78 -2.16
CA ASN A 144 -0.74 4.60 -3.34
C ASN A 144 -2.20 4.93 -3.00
N PRO A 145 -2.82 5.99 -3.57
CA PRO A 145 -4.18 6.39 -3.21
C PRO A 145 -5.23 5.32 -3.57
N TRP A 146 -5.00 4.53 -4.61
CA TRP A 146 -5.89 3.43 -5.00
C TRP A 146 -5.92 2.29 -3.98
N SER A 147 -4.89 2.15 -3.14
CA SER A 147 -4.92 1.19 -2.04
C SER A 147 -6.02 1.51 -1.04
N GLY A 148 -6.26 2.80 -0.73
CA GLY A 148 -7.35 3.22 0.14
C GLY A 148 -8.71 2.88 -0.44
N VAL A 149 -8.93 3.21 -1.71
CA VAL A 149 -10.19 2.91 -2.44
C VAL A 149 -10.45 1.40 -2.46
N TRP A 150 -9.43 0.60 -2.76
CA TRP A 150 -9.56 -0.85 -2.83
C TRP A 150 -9.96 -1.47 -1.48
N ASN A 151 -9.34 -1.03 -0.38
CA ASN A 151 -9.73 -1.53 0.95
C ASN A 151 -11.19 -1.22 1.28
N VAL A 152 -11.64 0.01 1.00
CA VAL A 152 -13.03 0.39 1.22
C VAL A 152 -13.97 -0.47 0.37
N ALA A 153 -13.64 -0.69 -0.90
CA ALA A 153 -14.45 -1.53 -1.78
C ALA A 153 -14.55 -2.98 -1.28
N VAL A 154 -13.43 -3.57 -0.82
CA VAL A 154 -13.41 -4.94 -0.28
C VAL A 154 -14.24 -5.07 0.99
N VAL A 155 -14.15 -4.08 1.90
CA VAL A 155 -14.95 -4.06 3.14
C VAL A 155 -16.44 -3.94 2.83
N ILE A 156 -16.82 -3.08 1.88
CA ILE A 156 -18.21 -2.94 1.43
C ILE A 156 -18.70 -4.26 0.82
N ALA A 157 -17.92 -4.89 -0.06
CA ALA A 157 -18.28 -6.15 -0.68
C ALA A 157 -18.45 -7.27 0.36
N LEU A 158 -17.54 -7.37 1.33
CA LEU A 158 -17.66 -8.33 2.43
C LEU A 158 -18.93 -8.08 3.27
N GLY A 159 -19.18 -6.82 3.63
CA GLY A 159 -20.37 -6.42 4.38
C GLY A 159 -21.66 -6.76 3.63
N LEU A 160 -21.71 -6.53 2.32
CA LEU A 160 -22.84 -6.90 1.47
C LEU A 160 -23.04 -8.40 1.41
N CYS A 161 -21.99 -9.19 1.20
CA CYS A 161 -22.09 -10.65 1.17
C CYS A 161 -22.65 -11.20 2.50
N LEU A 162 -22.11 -10.74 3.62
CA LEU A 162 -22.55 -11.16 4.95
C LEU A 162 -23.99 -10.69 5.25
N GLY A 163 -24.34 -9.46 4.86
CA GLY A 163 -25.68 -8.92 5.03
C GLY A 163 -26.73 -9.69 4.23
N LEU A 164 -26.45 -10.00 2.96
CA LEU A 164 -27.35 -10.76 2.10
C LEU A 164 -27.41 -12.24 2.47
N MET A 165 -26.34 -12.79 3.05
CA MET A 165 -26.35 -14.10 3.70
C MET A 165 -27.27 -14.11 4.92
N ALA A 166 -27.16 -13.10 5.80
CA ALA A 166 -28.02 -12.97 6.97
C ALA A 166 -29.49 -12.79 6.57
N GLU A 167 -29.78 -11.98 5.54
CA GLU A 167 -31.12 -11.83 4.99
C GLU A 167 -31.63 -13.17 4.43
N GLY A 168 -30.83 -13.86 3.62
CA GLY A 168 -31.16 -15.19 3.10
C GLY A 168 -31.43 -16.21 4.22
N PHE A 169 -30.66 -16.15 5.32
CA PHE A 169 -30.88 -16.98 6.50
C PHE A 169 -32.24 -16.68 7.16
N THR A 170 -32.57 -15.40 7.36
CA THR A 170 -33.88 -15.01 7.91
C THR A 170 -35.04 -15.42 7.01
N ASP A 171 -34.89 -15.30 5.69
CA ASP A 171 -35.87 -15.76 4.70
C ASP A 171 -36.06 -17.29 4.73
N PHE A 172 -34.96 -18.03 4.85
CA PHE A 172 -34.96 -19.49 5.01
C PHE A 172 -35.67 -19.95 6.29
N MET A 173 -35.40 -19.27 7.41
CA MET A 173 -36.03 -19.52 8.70
C MET A 173 -37.48 -19.04 8.79
N GLY A 174 -37.95 -18.29 7.77
CA GLY A 174 -39.29 -17.69 7.76
C GLY A 174 -39.45 -16.51 8.71
N TRP A 175 -38.35 -15.96 9.24
CA TRP A 175 -38.29 -14.86 10.19
C TRP A 175 -38.32 -13.49 9.51
N LYS A 176 -39.16 -13.32 8.49
CA LYS A 176 -39.34 -12.00 7.91
C LYS A 176 -39.94 -11.08 8.98
N ILE A 177 -39.21 -10.03 9.32
CA ILE A 177 -39.78 -8.86 9.97
C ILE A 177 -40.87 -8.36 9.02
N LYS A 178 -42.13 -8.65 9.33
CA LYS A 178 -43.25 -8.02 8.63
C LYS A 178 -43.03 -6.52 8.79
N LYS A 179 -43.11 -5.77 7.67
CA LYS A 179 -43.05 -4.31 7.66
C LYS A 179 -43.86 -3.82 8.85
N ILE A 180 -43.26 -3.06 9.76
CA ILE A 180 -44.00 -2.45 10.86
C ILE A 180 -45.09 -1.62 10.18
N GLU A 181 -46.33 -2.08 10.26
CA GLU A 181 -47.47 -1.33 9.77
C GLU A 181 -47.44 -0.02 10.52
N HIS A 182 -47.15 1.07 9.80
CA HIS A 182 -47.40 2.40 10.34
C HIS A 182 -48.91 2.52 10.40
N TYR A 183 -49.50 2.20 11.54
CA TYR A 183 -50.83 2.68 11.92
C TYR A 183 -50.71 4.17 12.26
N GLY A 184 -50.38 4.97 11.25
CA GLY A 184 -50.58 6.41 11.26
C GLY A 184 -51.90 6.70 10.58
N HIS A 185 -52.78 7.39 11.30
CA HIS A 185 -54.02 7.98 10.80
C HIS A 185 -53.82 8.79 9.52
#